data_AF-A0A3D3E9J4-F1
#
_entry.id   AF-A0A3D3E9J4-F1
#
_cell.length_a   1.000
_cell.length_b   1.000
_cell.length_c   1.000
_cell.angle_alpha   90.00
_cell.angle_beta   90.00
_cell.angle_gamma   90.00
#
_symmetry.space_group_name_H-M   'P 1'
#
loop_
_entity.id
_entity.type
_entity.pdbx_description
1 polymer ?
#
loop_
_entity_poly.entity_id
_entity_poly.type
_entity_poly.pdbx_seq_one_letter_code
_entity_poly.pdbx_strand_id
1 'polypeptide(L)'
;STGFYATPKIHWDKDRGQGRPFFYYAYGAAVSEVAIDMLTGENRILRTDIIHDAGRSLNPAIDIGQIEGGFVQGAGWLTTEELVWDDAGRLRTHAPSTYKIPA
;
A
#
# COMPACT_ATOMS: atom_id res chain seq x y z
N SER A 1 -7.29 -37.12 4.89
CA SER A 1 -7.84 -36.55 3.65
C SER A 1 -6.91 -35.44 3.19
N THR A 2 -6.45 -35.46 1.95
CA THR A 2 -5.53 -34.44 1.40
C THR A 2 -6.31 -33.37 0.63
N GLY A 3 -5.81 -32.13 0.60
CA GLY A 3 -6.37 -31.03 -0.20
C GLY A 3 -5.30 -30.43 -1.13
N PHE A 4 -5.69 -29.99 -2.33
CA PHE A 4 -4.81 -29.37 -3.33
C PHE A 4 -5.54 -28.27 -4.10
N TYR A 5 -4.85 -27.19 -4.44
CA TYR A 5 -5.34 -26.12 -5.30
C TYR A 5 -4.20 -25.52 -6.14
N ALA A 6 -4.47 -25.26 -7.42
CA ALA A 6 -3.58 -24.55 -8.33
C ALA A 6 -4.42 -23.57 -9.17
N THR A 7 -4.02 -22.29 -9.20
CA THR A 7 -4.77 -21.24 -9.91
C THR A 7 -4.74 -21.47 -11.41
N PRO A 8 -5.90 -21.66 -12.07
CA PRO A 8 -5.94 -21.96 -13.49
C PRO A 8 -5.75 -20.69 -14.34
N LYS A 9 -5.57 -20.86 -15.66
CA LYS A 9 -5.55 -19.80 -16.69
C LYS A 9 -4.32 -18.87 -16.68
N ILE A 10 -3.41 -19.01 -15.71
CA ILE A 10 -2.17 -18.22 -15.65
C ILE A 10 -1.17 -18.73 -16.69
N HIS A 11 -0.73 -17.84 -17.58
CA HIS A 11 0.35 -18.09 -18.54
C HIS A 11 0.94 -16.74 -18.97
N TRP A 12 2.27 -16.59 -18.97
CA TRP A 12 2.92 -15.32 -19.30
C TRP A 12 4.29 -15.58 -19.92
N ASP A 13 4.49 -15.07 -21.13
CA ASP A 13 5.80 -14.99 -21.77
C ASP A 13 6.46 -13.68 -21.36
N LYS A 14 7.49 -13.79 -20.51
CA LYS A 14 8.20 -12.63 -19.96
C LYS A 14 9.02 -11.89 -21.01
N ASP A 15 9.59 -12.61 -21.99
CA ASP A 15 10.46 -12.02 -23.01
C ASP A 15 9.65 -11.23 -24.03
N ARG A 16 8.44 -11.71 -24.35
CA ARG A 16 7.51 -11.03 -25.27
C ARG A 16 6.56 -10.06 -24.58
N GLY A 17 6.41 -10.15 -23.26
CA GLY A 17 5.45 -9.35 -22.50
C GLY A 17 4.00 -9.67 -22.84
N GLN A 18 3.68 -10.94 -23.12
CA GLN A 18 2.35 -11.36 -23.58
C GLN A 18 1.78 -12.53 -22.77
N GLY A 19 0.45 -12.54 -22.64
CA GLY A 19 -0.30 -13.60 -21.96
C GLY A 19 -1.23 -13.06 -20.88
N ARG A 20 -1.61 -13.93 -19.95
CA ARG A 20 -2.43 -13.65 -18.77
C ARG A 20 -1.65 -13.96 -17.48
N PRO A 21 -0.94 -12.98 -16.91
CA PRO A 21 -0.17 -13.17 -15.67
C PRO A 21 -1.05 -13.17 -14.42
N PHE A 22 -2.24 -12.58 -14.47
CA PHE A 22 -3.15 -12.42 -13.33
C PHE A 22 -4.50 -13.12 -13.55
N PHE A 23 -5.06 -13.74 -12.50
CA PHE A 23 -6.33 -14.47 -12.59
C PHE A 23 -7.52 -13.51 -12.64
N TYR A 24 -7.51 -12.47 -11.82
CA TYR A 24 -8.44 -11.35 -11.82
C TYR A 24 -7.70 -10.11 -11.30
N TYR A 25 -8.37 -8.95 -11.35
CA TYR A 25 -7.86 -7.70 -10.81
C TYR A 25 -8.81 -7.24 -9.72
N ALA A 26 -8.26 -6.74 -8.62
CA ALA A 26 -9.00 -5.98 -7.63
C ALA A 26 -8.97 -4.51 -8.02
N TYR A 27 -10.05 -3.79 -7.73
CA TYR A 27 -10.19 -2.37 -8.07
C TYR A 27 -10.45 -1.56 -6.81
N GLY A 28 -10.20 -0.26 -6.88
CA GLY A 28 -10.56 0.66 -5.82
C GLY A 28 -10.20 2.10 -6.18
N ALA A 29 -10.74 3.03 -5.42
CA ALA A 29 -10.41 4.45 -5.49
C ALA A 29 -10.39 5.03 -4.07
N ALA A 30 -9.50 5.99 -3.85
CA ALA A 30 -9.40 6.75 -2.62
C ALA A 30 -9.32 8.25 -2.94
N VAL A 31 -10.01 9.07 -2.16
CA VAL A 31 -9.93 10.53 -2.24
C VAL A 31 -9.57 11.04 -0.86
N SER A 32 -8.50 11.83 -0.76
CA SER A 32 -8.03 12.40 0.49
C SER A 32 -8.03 13.93 0.43
N GLU A 33 -8.55 14.55 1.48
CA GLU A 33 -8.45 15.97 1.74
C GLU A 33 -7.31 16.22 2.73
N VAL A 34 -6.45 17.19 2.45
CA VAL A 34 -5.26 17.50 3.26
C VAL A 34 -5.16 19.00 3.53
N ALA A 35 -4.55 19.34 4.67
CA ALA A 35 -4.12 20.70 4.98
C ALA A 35 -2.59 20.77 5.04
N ILE A 36 -2.02 21.87 4.55
CA ILE A 36 -0.57 22.12 4.52
C ILE A 36 -0.31 23.50 5.11
N ASP A 37 0.63 23.58 6.05
CA ASP A 37 1.22 24.83 6.50
C ASP A 37 2.25 25.31 5.48
N MET A 38 1.95 26.43 4.83
CA MET A 38 2.78 27.02 3.77
C MET A 38 4.11 27.60 4.29
N LEU A 39 4.25 27.83 5.59
CA LEU A 39 5.47 28.37 6.19
C LEU A 39 6.47 27.27 6.55
N THR A 40 5.98 26.13 7.04
CA THR A 40 6.82 25.03 7.59
C THR A 40 6.86 23.79 6.70
N GLY A 41 5.86 23.59 5.85
CA GLY A 41 5.66 22.38 5.07
C GLY A 41 4.97 21.24 5.84
N GLU A 42 4.64 21.45 7.13
CA GLU A 42 3.87 20.48 7.89
C GLU A 42 2.51 20.23 7.23
N ASN A 43 2.08 18.97 7.19
CA ASN A 43 0.84 18.59 6.54
C ASN A 43 0.08 17.55 7.36
N ARG A 44 -1.23 17.49 7.14
CA ARG A 44 -2.11 16.49 7.77
C ARG A 44 -3.23 16.06 6.82
N ILE A 45 -3.59 14.79 6.88
CA ILE A 45 -4.80 14.26 6.24
C ILE A 45 -5.98 14.64 7.12
N LEU A 46 -6.97 15.35 6.54
CA LEU A 46 -8.19 15.76 7.22
C LEU A 46 -9.27 14.69 7.11
N ARG A 47 -9.40 14.11 5.92
CA ARG A 47 -10.42 13.11 5.60
C ARG A 47 -9.94 12.23 4.44
N THR A 48 -10.35 10.97 4.46
CA THR A 48 -10.22 10.07 3.30
C THR A 48 -11.51 9.28 3.12
N ASP A 49 -11.97 9.19 1.87
CA ASP A 49 -13.07 8.31 1.45
C ASP A 49 -12.52 7.24 0.51
N ILE A 50 -12.80 5.97 0.80
CA ILE A 50 -12.30 4.82 0.03
C ILE A 50 -13.47 3.96 -0.45
N ILE A 51 -13.44 3.59 -1.73
CA ILE A 51 -14.26 2.51 -2.28
C ILE A 51 -13.31 1.43 -2.81
N HIS A 52 -13.47 0.19 -2.35
CA HIS A 52 -12.58 -0.91 -2.70
C HIS A 52 -13.39 -2.17 -3.05
N ASP A 53 -13.07 -2.78 -4.19
CA ASP A 53 -13.68 -4.02 -4.67
C ASP A 53 -12.96 -5.23 -4.06
N ALA A 54 -13.56 -5.78 -3.01
CA ALA A 54 -13.16 -7.05 -2.39
C ALA A 54 -13.90 -8.27 -3.00
N GLY A 55 -14.58 -8.10 -4.13
CA GLY A 55 -15.51 -9.09 -4.66
C GLY A 55 -16.60 -9.44 -3.66
N ARG A 56 -16.87 -10.74 -3.47
CA ARG A 56 -17.71 -11.23 -2.38
C ARG A 56 -16.85 -11.52 -1.17
N SER A 57 -16.64 -10.50 -0.34
CA SER A 57 -15.89 -10.58 0.91
C SER A 57 -16.25 -11.85 1.71
N LEU A 58 -15.22 -12.58 2.13
CA LEU A 58 -15.37 -13.74 3.02
C LEU A 58 -15.62 -13.30 4.47
N ASN A 59 -14.99 -12.19 4.89
CA ASN A 59 -15.19 -11.57 6.19
C ASN A 59 -15.04 -10.04 6.08
N PRO A 60 -16.15 -9.29 6.05
CA PRO A 60 -16.11 -7.85 5.82
C PRO A 60 -15.30 -7.07 6.85
N ALA A 61 -15.27 -7.53 8.11
CA ALA A 61 -14.53 -6.84 9.17
C ALA A 61 -13.01 -6.93 8.97
N ILE A 62 -12.52 -8.08 8.48
CA ILE A 62 -11.10 -8.28 8.18
C ILE A 62 -10.73 -7.48 6.93
N ASP A 63 -11.55 -7.55 5.89
CA ASP A 63 -11.29 -6.86 4.62
C ASP A 63 -11.24 -5.33 4.81
N ILE A 64 -12.15 -4.77 5.62
CA ILE A 64 -12.12 -3.35 6.01
C ILE A 64 -10.81 -3.02 6.74
N GLY A 65 -10.40 -3.82 7.74
CA GLY A 65 -9.15 -3.59 8.46
C GLY A 65 -7.91 -3.67 7.56
N GLN A 66 -7.91 -4.53 6.54
CA GLN A 66 -6.85 -4.58 5.53
C GLN A 66 -6.81 -3.31 4.67
N ILE A 67 -7.96 -2.81 4.24
CA ILE A 67 -8.06 -1.57 3.46
C ILE A 67 -7.57 -0.37 4.28
N GLU A 68 -8.01 -0.26 5.54
CA GLU A 68 -7.60 0.82 6.45
C GLU A 68 -6.09 0.77 6.72
N GLY A 69 -5.56 -0.40 7.11
CA GLY A 69 -4.13 -0.57 7.37
C GLY A 69 -3.26 -0.34 6.15
N GLY A 70 -3.67 -0.88 4.99
CA GLY A 70 -2.98 -0.69 3.72
C GLY A 70 -2.97 0.78 3.27
N PHE A 71 -4.08 1.50 3.47
CA PHE A 71 -4.14 2.93 3.17
C PHE A 71 -3.18 3.74 4.06
N VAL A 72 -3.21 3.53 5.38
CA VAL A 72 -2.34 4.26 6.32
C VAL A 72 -0.87 3.98 6.01
N GLN A 73 -0.51 2.72 5.73
CA GLN A 73 0.85 2.36 5.35
C GLN A 73 1.30 3.01 4.03
N GLY A 74 0.43 3.01 3.01
CA GLY A 74 0.72 3.67 1.73
C GLY A 74 0.83 5.19 1.85
N ALA A 75 0.01 5.81 2.70
CA ALA A 75 0.11 7.23 3.01
C ALA A 75 1.43 7.57 3.73
N GLY A 76 1.81 6.79 4.74
CA GLY A 76 3.09 6.94 5.44
C GLY A 76 4.29 6.89 4.49
N TRP A 77 4.32 5.88 3.62
CA TRP A 77 5.35 5.70 2.60
C TRP A 77 5.58 6.95 1.73
N LEU A 78 4.50 7.66 1.37
CA LEU A 78 4.57 8.81 0.47
C LEU A 78 4.64 10.17 1.19
N THR A 79 4.65 10.21 2.53
CA THR A 79 4.58 11.46 3.29
C THR A 79 5.72 11.63 4.30
N THR A 80 5.94 10.65 5.18
CA THR A 80 6.86 10.80 6.32
C THR A 80 7.98 9.75 6.36
N GLU A 81 7.80 8.64 5.65
CA GLU A 81 8.76 7.54 5.64
C GLU A 81 9.91 7.80 4.67
N GLU A 82 11.07 8.21 5.20
CA GLU A 82 12.27 8.51 4.42
C GLU A 82 13.46 7.63 4.80
N LEU A 83 14.08 7.02 3.79
CA LEU A 83 15.33 6.27 3.95
C LEU A 83 16.52 7.14 3.53
N VAL A 84 17.42 7.42 4.48
CA VAL A 84 18.59 8.27 4.26
C VAL A 84 19.87 7.47 4.47
N TRP A 85 20.75 7.49 3.49
CA TRP A 85 22.11 6.94 3.58
C TRP A 85 23.14 8.06 3.61
N ASP A 86 24.26 7.84 4.28
CA ASP A 86 25.41 8.75 4.20
C ASP A 86 26.34 8.42 3.02
N ASP A 87 27.34 9.28 2.79
CA ASP A 87 28.32 9.13 1.70
C ASP A 87 29.14 7.83 1.77
N ALA A 88 29.17 7.17 2.94
CA ALA A 88 29.82 5.88 3.14
C ALA A 88 28.85 4.68 2.94
N GLY A 89 27.61 4.94 2.54
CA GLY A 89 26.59 3.92 2.28
C GLY A 89 25.91 3.36 3.54
N ARG A 90 26.02 4.02 4.70
CA ARG A 90 25.39 3.56 5.95
C ARG A 90 24.00 4.13 6.11
N LEU A 91 23.03 3.29 6.48
CA LEU A 91 21.64 3.71 6.73
C LEU A 91 21.53 4.54 8.03
N ARG A 92 21.10 5.79 7.89
CA ARG A 92 20.95 6.74 9.01
C ARG A 92 19.59 6.62 9.70
N THR A 93 18.54 6.28 8.95
CA THR A 93 17.17 6.12 9.47
C THR A 93 16.87 4.67 9.87
N HIS A 94 17.70 4.09 10.74
CA HIS A 94 17.62 2.67 11.13
C HIS A 94 16.81 2.39 12.41
N ALA A 95 16.08 3.38 12.95
CA ALA A 95 15.32 3.24 14.19
C ALA A 95 14.03 4.10 14.16
N PRO A 96 12.99 3.80 14.96
CA PRO A 96 11.76 4.61 15.03
C PRO A 96 11.98 6.07 15.46
N SER A 97 13.11 6.35 16.13
CA SER A 97 13.51 7.72 16.45
C SER A 97 13.87 8.54 15.21
N THR A 98 14.31 7.89 14.13
CA THR A 98 14.78 8.53 12.88
C THR A 98 13.94 8.16 11.65
N TYR A 99 13.16 7.08 11.70
CA TYR A 99 12.20 6.66 10.67
C TYR A 99 10.77 6.82 11.20
N LYS A 100 9.95 7.63 10.51
CA LYS A 100 8.64 8.06 11.00
C LYS A 100 7.52 7.37 10.24
N ILE A 101 7.08 6.22 10.78
CA ILE A 101 5.83 5.58 10.39
C ILE A 101 4.63 6.46 10.82
N PRO A 102 3.45 6.31 10.18
CA PRO A 102 2.22 6.95 10.63
C PRO A 102 1.95 6.68 12.12
N ALA A 103 1.60 7.74 12.85
CA ALA A 103 1.32 7.71 14.29
C ALA A 103 -0.16 7.97 14.59
#